data_AF-A0A5K1K467-F1
#
_entry.id   AF-A0A5K1K467-F1
#
_cell.length_a   1.000
_cell.length_b   1.000
_cell.length_c   1.000
_cell.angle_alpha   90.00
_cell.angle_beta   90.00
_cell.angle_gamma   90.00
#
_symmetry.space_group_name_H-M   'P 1'
#
loop_
_entity.id
_entity.type
_entity.pdbx_description
1 polymer ?
#
loop_
_entity_poly.entity_id
_entity_poly.type
_entity_poly.pdbx_seq_one_letter_code
_entity_poly.pdbx_strand_id
1 'polypeptide(L)'
;MDSLRIVSFRDAPGRELDPILNAVGPRLRSLRLMNNSARTRKVLERCPNLEEFVLVQLSTLFGLSEGLPGTLEHLSCRNLPDEPQSLESVIGAVEVLPRLRVVTCDKRARLDERFGELETLCAGKGIELFVDETPFWVRDDPVRVDRFPKRKSVANFALMN
;
A
#
# COMPACT_ATOMS: atom_id res chain seq x y z
N MET A 1 -5.00 -24.04 0.89
CA MET A 1 -4.43 -22.67 1.02
C MET A 1 -4.51 -21.90 -0.31
N ASP A 2 -5.22 -22.42 -1.30
CA ASP A 2 -5.07 -22.02 -2.71
C ASP A 2 -5.83 -20.74 -3.09
N SER A 3 -6.63 -20.20 -2.16
CA SER A 3 -7.45 -19.01 -2.35
C SER A 3 -6.93 -17.76 -1.65
N LEU A 4 -5.81 -17.83 -0.91
CA LEU A 4 -5.28 -16.67 -0.19
C LEU A 4 -4.74 -15.62 -1.18
N ARG A 5 -5.37 -14.43 -1.18
CA ARG A 5 -4.99 -13.29 -2.02
C ARG A 5 -4.64 -12.02 -1.24
N ILE A 6 -5.01 -11.96 0.04
CA ILE A 6 -4.91 -10.76 0.85
C ILE A 6 -4.25 -11.14 2.16
N VAL A 7 -3.20 -10.40 2.53
CA VAL A 7 -2.49 -10.61 3.80
C VAL A 7 -2.24 -9.27 4.46
N SER A 8 -2.43 -9.23 5.78
CA SER A 8 -2.11 -8.07 6.60
C SER A 8 -1.28 -8.53 7.78
N PHE A 9 -0.11 -7.92 7.94
CA PHE A 9 0.72 -8.12 9.12
C PHE A 9 0.62 -6.91 10.06
N ARG A 10 0.32 -7.18 11.33
CA ARG A 10 0.38 -6.16 12.39
C ARG A 10 1.82 -5.89 12.82
N ASP A 11 2.70 -6.88 12.71
CA ASP A 11 4.11 -6.74 13.04
C ASP A 11 4.94 -7.08 11.82
N ALA A 12 6.20 -6.64 11.77
CA ALA A 12 7.08 -7.04 10.68
C ALA A 12 7.19 -8.58 10.65
N PRO A 13 6.85 -9.25 9.53
CA PRO A 13 6.88 -10.70 9.49
C PRO A 13 8.32 -11.18 9.66
N GLY A 14 8.59 -12.03 10.65
CA GLY A 14 9.93 -12.59 10.86
C GLY A 14 10.35 -13.55 9.75
N ARG A 15 11.62 -14.00 9.78
CA ARG A 15 12.18 -14.90 8.75
C ARG A 15 11.57 -16.29 8.77
N GLU A 16 11.04 -16.71 9.91
CA GLU A 16 10.28 -17.94 10.09
C GLU A 16 9.04 -18.03 9.19
N LEU A 17 8.54 -16.89 8.70
CA LEU A 17 7.42 -16.83 7.75
C LEU A 17 7.86 -16.93 6.29
N ASP A 18 9.16 -16.95 5.98
CA ASP A 18 9.66 -17.03 4.60
C ASP A 18 9.14 -18.26 3.83
N PRO A 19 9.10 -19.48 4.39
CA PRO A 19 8.55 -20.63 3.67
C PRO A 19 7.09 -20.43 3.26
N ILE A 20 6.30 -19.80 4.14
CA ILE A 20 4.89 -19.49 3.86
C ILE A 20 4.80 -18.40 2.79
N LEU A 21 5.58 -17.32 2.92
CA LEU A 21 5.61 -16.23 1.94
C LEU A 21 6.08 -16.72 0.56
N ASN A 22 7.02 -17.64 0.49
CA ASN A 22 7.42 -18.26 -0.79
C ASN A 22 6.27 -19.07 -1.40
N ALA A 23 5.49 -19.78 -0.58
CA ALA A 23 4.37 -20.59 -1.04
C ALA A 23 3.14 -19.76 -1.46
N VAL A 24 2.86 -18.65 -0.78
CA VAL A 24 1.63 -17.85 -1.00
C VAL A 24 1.87 -16.53 -1.71
N GLY A 25 3.06 -15.96 -1.60
CA GLY A 25 3.43 -14.63 -2.11
C GLY A 25 3.11 -14.40 -3.59
N PRO A 26 3.45 -15.33 -4.51
CA PRO A 26 3.09 -15.21 -5.93
C PRO A 26 1.57 -15.13 -6.19
N ARG A 27 0.73 -15.51 -5.24
CA ARG A 27 -0.73 -15.42 -5.35
C ARG A 27 -1.31 -14.16 -4.69
N LEU A 28 -0.55 -13.47 -3.85
CA LEU A 28 -1.02 -12.29 -3.15
C LEU A 28 -1.27 -11.15 -4.14
N ARG A 29 -2.40 -10.49 -3.96
CA ARG A 29 -2.83 -9.28 -4.69
C ARG A 29 -2.86 -8.06 -3.80
N SER A 30 -3.09 -8.22 -2.51
CA SER A 30 -3.08 -7.14 -1.53
C SER A 30 -2.22 -7.52 -0.32
N LEU A 31 -1.31 -6.63 0.04
CA LEU A 31 -0.44 -6.76 1.19
C LEU A 31 -0.48 -5.50 2.04
N ARG A 32 -0.72 -5.65 3.35
CA ARG A 32 -0.55 -4.59 4.34
C ARG A 32 0.62 -4.90 5.28
N LEU A 33 1.54 -3.95 5.40
CA LEU A 33 2.65 -3.97 6.35
C LEU A 33 2.65 -2.71 7.22
N MET A 34 3.13 -2.83 8.44
CA MET A 34 3.21 -1.67 9.33
C MET A 34 4.36 -0.74 8.94
N ASN A 35 5.59 -1.24 8.87
CA ASN A 35 6.77 -0.37 8.81
C ASN A 35 7.51 -0.54 7.48
N ASN A 36 8.13 0.54 6.99
CA ASN A 36 9.07 0.44 5.88
C ASN A 36 10.47 0.11 6.40
N SER A 37 11.03 -1.01 5.96
CA SER A 37 12.30 -1.54 6.45
C SER A 37 12.96 -2.43 5.40
N ALA A 38 14.22 -2.82 5.64
CA ALA A 38 14.88 -3.85 4.84
C ALA A 38 14.06 -5.17 4.78
N ARG A 39 13.33 -5.50 5.85
CA ARG A 39 12.45 -6.68 5.87
C ARG A 39 11.25 -6.51 4.93
N THR A 40 10.67 -5.32 4.87
CA THR A 40 9.57 -4.97 3.95
C THR A 40 9.96 -5.27 2.51
N ARG A 41 11.16 -4.85 2.08
CA ARG A 41 11.69 -5.15 0.76
C ARG A 41 11.77 -6.67 0.49
N LYS A 42 12.29 -7.44 1.46
CA LYS A 42 12.34 -8.91 1.33
C LYS A 42 10.96 -9.56 1.22
N VAL A 43 9.94 -9.02 1.88
CA VAL A 43 8.57 -9.51 1.72
C VAL A 43 8.04 -9.19 0.32
N LEU A 44 8.26 -7.97 -0.16
CA LEU A 44 7.81 -7.53 -1.49
C LEU A 44 8.45 -8.35 -2.62
N GLU A 45 9.74 -8.69 -2.52
CA GLU A 45 10.44 -9.58 -3.47
C GLU A 45 9.73 -10.94 -3.65
N ARG A 46 9.00 -11.42 -2.64
CA ARG A 46 8.26 -12.69 -2.67
C ARG A 46 6.83 -12.54 -3.21
N CYS A 47 6.36 -11.31 -3.41
CA CYS A 47 5.00 -10.98 -3.79
C CYS A 47 4.96 -10.24 -5.15
N PRO A 48 5.41 -10.87 -6.25
CA PRO A 48 5.61 -10.19 -7.54
C PRO A 48 4.30 -9.73 -8.22
N ASN A 49 3.16 -10.21 -7.75
CA ASN A 49 1.84 -10.06 -8.39
C ASN A 49 0.91 -9.13 -7.60
N LEU A 50 1.46 -8.32 -6.67
CA LEU A 50 0.67 -7.38 -5.88
C LEU A 50 0.07 -6.31 -6.77
N GLU A 51 -1.22 -6.09 -6.58
CA GLU A 51 -2.02 -5.03 -7.18
C GLU A 51 -2.21 -3.90 -6.17
N GLU A 52 -2.21 -4.22 -4.87
CA GLU A 52 -2.35 -3.29 -3.76
C GLU A 52 -1.23 -3.49 -2.73
N PHE A 53 -0.66 -2.37 -2.28
CA PHE A 53 0.25 -2.33 -1.14
C PHE A 53 -0.16 -1.22 -0.19
N VAL A 54 -0.33 -1.58 1.09
CA VAL A 54 -0.66 -0.64 2.17
C VAL A 54 0.49 -0.62 3.17
N LEU A 55 1.02 0.56 3.43
CA LEU A 55 2.11 0.81 4.36
C LEU A 55 1.65 1.81 5.42
N VAL A 56 1.80 1.48 6.70
CA VAL A 56 1.22 2.30 7.80
C VAL A 56 2.17 3.32 8.42
N GLN A 57 3.47 3.05 8.35
CA GLN A 57 4.51 3.91 8.88
C GLN A 57 5.57 4.07 7.79
N LEU A 58 5.59 5.25 7.19
CA LEU A 58 6.64 5.66 6.26
C LEU A 58 7.97 5.74 7.01
N SER A 59 9.05 5.50 6.29
CA SER A 59 10.41 5.66 6.81
C SER A 59 11.04 6.88 6.16
N THR A 60 11.73 7.69 6.95
CA THR A 60 12.62 8.74 6.47
C THR A 60 14.00 8.22 6.03
N LEU A 61 14.32 6.96 6.36
CA LEU A 61 15.62 6.33 6.10
C LEU A 61 15.61 5.40 4.89
N PHE A 62 14.46 4.77 4.60
CA PHE A 62 14.34 3.79 3.51
C PHE A 62 13.44 4.32 2.41
N GLY A 63 13.98 4.44 1.20
CA GLY A 63 13.19 4.70 -0.01
C GLY A 63 12.18 3.58 -0.26
N LEU A 64 10.97 3.97 -0.66
CA LEU A 64 9.84 3.06 -0.90
C LEU A 64 9.84 2.52 -2.34
N SER A 65 10.43 3.22 -3.30
CA SER A 65 10.47 2.85 -4.72
C SER A 65 11.18 1.51 -4.98
N GLU A 66 12.21 1.19 -4.20
CA GLU A 66 12.99 -0.03 -4.38
C GLU A 66 12.24 -1.29 -3.89
N GLY A 67 12.01 -2.22 -4.83
CA GLY A 67 11.42 -3.52 -4.55
C GLY A 67 9.90 -3.57 -4.66
N LEU A 68 9.24 -2.47 -5.03
CA LEU A 68 7.82 -2.52 -5.37
C LEU A 68 7.61 -3.24 -6.70
N PRO A 69 6.63 -4.16 -6.79
CA PRO A 69 6.33 -4.83 -8.05
C PRO A 69 5.67 -3.87 -9.05
N GLY A 70 6.08 -3.93 -10.31
CA GLY A 70 5.51 -3.11 -11.38
C GLY A 70 4.04 -3.38 -11.70
N THR A 71 3.44 -4.40 -11.06
CA THR A 71 2.01 -4.72 -11.15
C THR A 71 1.13 -3.86 -10.23
N LEU A 72 1.72 -3.04 -9.37
CA LEU A 72 0.98 -2.27 -8.38
C LEU A 72 0.05 -1.26 -9.06
N GLU A 73 -1.24 -1.33 -8.72
CA GLU A 73 -2.27 -0.40 -9.17
C GLU A 73 -2.73 0.55 -8.05
N HIS A 74 -2.58 0.13 -6.79
CA HIS A 74 -2.91 0.92 -5.61
C HIS A 74 -1.75 0.95 -4.59
N LEU A 75 -1.28 2.15 -4.27
CA LEU A 75 -0.35 2.40 -3.17
C LEU A 75 -1.07 3.22 -2.09
N SER A 76 -1.21 2.65 -0.89
CA SER A 76 -1.72 3.37 0.27
C SER A 76 -0.61 3.58 1.30
N CYS A 77 -0.32 4.85 1.58
CA CYS A 77 0.63 5.27 2.59
C CYS A 77 -0.14 5.96 3.71
N ARG A 78 -0.10 5.38 4.90
CA ARG A 78 -0.59 6.01 6.13
C ARG A 78 0.60 6.42 6.97
N ASN A 79 0.31 7.21 7.99
CA ASN A 79 1.25 7.52 9.02
C ASN A 79 0.65 7.35 10.41
N LEU A 80 1.53 7.12 11.38
CA LEU A 80 1.19 7.22 12.79
C LEU A 80 1.10 8.70 13.22
N PRO A 81 0.26 9.06 14.20
CA PRO A 81 0.07 10.44 14.62
C PRO A 81 1.33 11.18 15.12
N ASP A 82 2.35 10.49 15.60
CA ASP A 82 3.49 11.16 16.26
C ASP A 82 4.83 10.93 15.53
N GLU A 83 4.77 10.37 14.30
CA GLU A 83 5.97 10.04 13.52
C GLU A 83 6.23 11.07 12.42
N PRO A 84 7.50 11.46 12.19
CA PRO A 84 7.86 12.36 11.09
C PRO A 84 7.49 11.74 9.75
N GLN A 85 6.89 12.55 8.88
CA GLN A 85 6.49 12.16 7.53
C GLN A 85 7.55 12.58 6.52
N SER A 86 7.73 11.75 5.49
CA SER A 86 8.42 12.18 4.28
C SER A 86 7.69 11.61 3.08
N LEU A 87 6.94 12.48 2.40
CA LEU A 87 6.32 12.16 1.13
C LEU A 87 7.33 11.92 0.00
N GLU A 88 8.61 12.26 0.18
CA GLU A 88 9.67 11.97 -0.79
C GLU A 88 9.68 10.51 -1.24
N SER A 89 9.55 9.59 -0.28
CA SER A 89 9.52 8.15 -0.57
C SER A 89 8.31 7.74 -1.41
N VAL A 90 7.16 8.38 -1.18
CA VAL A 90 5.92 8.16 -1.92
C VAL A 90 6.05 8.71 -3.34
N ILE A 91 6.56 9.94 -3.48
CA ILE A 91 6.81 10.60 -4.77
C ILE A 91 7.72 9.72 -5.63
N GLY A 92 8.86 9.27 -5.09
CA GLY A 92 9.77 8.39 -5.81
C GLY A 92 9.13 7.05 -6.22
N ALA A 93 8.19 6.52 -5.44
CA ALA A 93 7.43 5.34 -5.81
C ALA A 93 6.44 5.63 -6.96
N VAL A 94 5.74 6.77 -6.92
CA VAL A 94 4.81 7.20 -7.98
C VAL A 94 5.54 7.41 -9.30
N GLU A 95 6.76 7.92 -9.29
CA GLU A 95 7.57 8.13 -10.51
C GLU A 95 7.87 6.82 -11.24
N VAL A 96 8.22 5.76 -10.51
CA VAL A 96 8.71 4.51 -11.11
C VAL A 96 7.63 3.48 -11.40
N LEU A 97 6.46 3.56 -10.76
CA LEU A 97 5.41 2.56 -10.92
C LEU A 97 4.58 2.79 -12.20
N PRO A 98 4.63 1.88 -13.19
CA PRO A 98 4.03 2.11 -14.50
C PRO A 98 2.52 1.85 -14.56
N ARG A 99 1.98 1.07 -13.62
CA ARG A 99 0.56 0.66 -13.59
C ARG A 99 -0.21 1.29 -12.45
N LEU A 100 0.42 2.20 -11.71
CA LEU A 100 -0.21 2.85 -10.56
C LEU A 100 -1.39 3.69 -11.06
N ARG A 101 -2.54 3.54 -10.40
CA ARG A 101 -3.79 4.24 -10.73
C ARG A 101 -4.33 5.02 -9.56
N VAL A 102 -4.03 4.56 -8.34
CA VAL A 102 -4.52 5.14 -7.10
C VAL A 102 -3.38 5.30 -6.11
N VAL A 103 -3.27 6.49 -5.54
CA VAL A 103 -2.46 6.77 -4.35
C VAL A 103 -3.40 7.21 -3.25
N THR A 104 -3.28 6.60 -2.07
CA THR A 104 -4.06 7.02 -0.91
C THR A 104 -3.13 7.41 0.22
N CYS A 105 -3.18 8.68 0.62
CA CYS A 105 -2.47 9.23 1.75
C CYS A 105 -3.42 9.44 2.94
N ASP A 106 -2.90 9.55 4.16
CA ASP A 106 -3.69 10.03 5.30
C ASP A 106 -3.84 11.56 5.28
N LYS A 107 -4.81 12.09 6.04
CA LYS A 107 -5.09 13.54 6.12
C LYS A 107 -3.90 14.44 6.44
N ARG A 108 -2.91 13.94 7.20
CA ARG A 108 -1.75 14.73 7.60
C ARG A 108 -0.73 14.88 6.48
N ALA A 109 -0.82 14.09 5.41
CA ALA A 109 -0.01 14.29 4.22
C ALA A 109 -0.14 15.71 3.67
N ARG A 110 -1.30 16.37 3.85
CA ARG A 110 -1.50 17.78 3.48
C ARG A 110 -0.63 18.79 4.24
N LEU A 111 -0.03 18.37 5.36
CA LEU A 111 0.86 19.19 6.17
C LEU A 111 2.32 19.08 5.71
N ASP A 112 2.64 18.08 4.89
CA ASP A 112 3.98 17.91 4.31
C ASP A 112 4.19 18.95 3.19
N GLU A 113 5.35 19.61 3.20
CA GLU A 113 5.69 20.67 2.25
C GLU A 113 5.68 20.20 0.78
N ARG A 114 5.87 18.89 0.55
CA ARG A 114 5.89 18.28 -0.78
C ARG A 114 4.53 17.78 -1.23
N PHE A 115 3.47 18.00 -0.47
CA PHE A 115 2.13 17.54 -0.86
C PHE A 115 1.69 18.08 -2.22
N GLY A 116 1.96 19.36 -2.50
CA GLY A 116 1.64 19.96 -3.81
C GLY A 116 2.43 19.36 -4.98
N GLU A 117 3.65 18.88 -4.73
CA GLU A 117 4.45 18.14 -5.70
C GLU A 117 3.80 16.77 -6.01
N LEU A 118 3.38 16.05 -4.97
CA LEU A 118 2.67 14.77 -5.12
C LEU A 118 1.34 14.95 -5.87
N GLU A 119 0.57 16.00 -5.58
CA GLU A 119 -0.68 16.34 -6.29
C GLU A 119 -0.41 16.56 -7.78
N THR A 120 0.59 17.39 -8.09
CA THR A 120 0.96 17.72 -9.48
C THR A 120 1.44 16.48 -10.23
N LEU A 121 2.28 15.66 -9.60
CA LEU A 121 2.80 14.42 -10.18
C LEU A 121 1.68 13.42 -10.47
N CYS A 122 0.78 13.19 -9.51
CA CYS A 122 -0.36 12.31 -9.69
C CYS A 122 -1.27 12.80 -10.83
N ALA A 123 -1.61 14.09 -10.85
CA ALA A 123 -2.42 14.68 -11.90
C ALA A 123 -1.76 14.53 -13.28
N GLY A 124 -0.46 14.80 -13.39
CA GLY A 124 0.31 14.66 -14.64
C GLY A 124 0.35 13.23 -15.18
N LYS A 125 0.26 12.22 -14.29
CA LYS A 125 0.22 10.80 -14.66
C LYS A 125 -1.20 10.22 -14.78
N GLY A 126 -2.24 11.01 -14.54
CA GLY A 126 -3.62 10.53 -14.49
C GLY A 126 -3.89 9.55 -13.33
N ILE A 127 -3.13 9.68 -12.24
CA ILE A 127 -3.26 8.90 -11.02
C ILE A 127 -4.22 9.62 -10.09
N GLU A 128 -5.20 8.90 -9.55
CA GLU A 128 -6.12 9.44 -8.55
C GLU A 128 -5.44 9.50 -7.19
N LEU A 129 -5.29 10.71 -6.64
CA LEU A 129 -4.80 10.92 -5.29
C LEU A 129 -5.98 11.11 -4.34
N PHE A 130 -6.06 10.25 -3.33
CA PHE A 130 -7.03 10.35 -2.25
C PHE A 130 -6.36 10.71 -0.93
N VAL A 131 -7.06 11.54 -0.16
CA VAL A 131 -6.70 11.86 1.22
C VAL A 131 -7.77 11.22 2.10
N ASP A 132 -7.40 10.20 2.84
CA ASP A 132 -8.31 9.45 3.71
C ASP A 132 -8.22 9.97 5.15
N GLU A 133 -9.37 10.03 5.80
CA GLU A 133 -9.51 10.37 7.21
C GLU A 133 -9.66 9.13 8.09
N THR A 134 -9.82 7.95 7.48
CA THR A 134 -9.96 6.68 8.18
C THR A 134 -8.72 6.37 9.00
N PRO A 135 -8.85 6.13 10.32
CA PRO A 135 -7.70 5.79 11.14
C PRO A 135 -6.99 4.51 10.70
N PHE A 136 -5.66 4.48 10.81
CA PHE A 136 -4.85 3.36 10.33
C PHE A 136 -5.21 2.00 10.97
N TRP A 137 -5.75 2.01 12.19
CA TRP A 137 -6.14 0.82 12.97
C TRP A 137 -7.46 0.21 12.51
N VAL A 138 -8.26 0.94 11.74
CA VAL A 138 -9.48 0.42 11.13
C VAL A 138 -9.06 -0.55 10.03
N ARG A 139 -9.49 -1.82 10.19
CA ARG A 139 -9.18 -2.94 9.28
C ARG A 139 -10.28 -3.18 8.25
N ASP A 140 -11.26 -2.29 8.14
CA ASP A 140 -12.28 -2.34 7.08
C ASP A 140 -11.67 -2.02 5.72
N ASP A 141 -12.37 -2.44 4.67
CA ASP A 141 -11.86 -2.49 3.30
C ASP A 141 -11.20 -1.18 2.88
N PRO A 142 -9.86 -1.13 2.80
CA PRO A 142 -9.14 0.08 2.42
C PRO A 142 -9.25 0.34 0.91
N VAL A 143 -10.25 -0.24 0.25
CA VAL A 143 -10.44 -0.17 -1.19
C VAL A 143 -11.86 0.18 -1.48
N ARG A 144 -12.04 1.17 -2.36
CA ARG A 144 -13.31 1.33 -3.05
C ARG A 144 -13.61 0.04 -3.81
N VAL A 145 -14.74 -0.52 -3.43
CA VAL A 145 -15.14 -1.88 -3.74
C VAL A 145 -15.40 -2.09 -5.23
N ASP A 146 -15.67 -1.00 -5.94
CA ASP A 146 -15.83 -0.91 -7.39
C ASP A 146 -14.56 -1.27 -8.18
N ARG A 147 -13.36 -1.11 -7.59
CA ARG A 147 -12.08 -1.30 -8.29
C ARG A 147 -11.25 -2.48 -7.83
N PHE A 148 -11.21 -2.75 -6.51
CA PHE A 148 -10.59 -3.97 -5.98
C PHE A 148 -11.54 -4.66 -5.00
N PRO A 149 -12.56 -5.36 -5.52
CA PRO A 149 -13.58 -5.99 -4.68
C PRO A 149 -12.94 -7.05 -3.76
N LYS A 150 -12.84 -6.73 -2.47
CA LYS A 150 -12.50 -7.70 -1.44
C LYS A 150 -13.75 -8.51 -1.14
N ARG A 151 -13.79 -9.78 -1.59
CA ARG A 151 -14.96 -10.69 -1.49
C ARG A 151 -15.60 -10.82 -0.09
N LYS A 152 -14.94 -10.33 0.97
CA LYS A 152 -15.48 -10.26 2.34
C LYS A 152 -15.52 -8.79 2.80
N SER A 153 -16.40 -8.01 2.19
CA SER A 153 -16.67 -6.62 2.56
C SER A 153 -18.15 -6.42 2.77
N VAL A 154 -18.56 -5.73 3.84
CA VAL A 154 -19.95 -5.27 3.99
C VAL A 154 -20.32 -4.24 2.92
N ALA A 155 -19.34 -3.49 2.41
CA ALA A 155 -19.53 -2.56 1.30
C ALA A 155 -19.70 -3.27 -0.06
N ASN A 156 -19.40 -4.59 -0.16
CA ASN A 156 -19.73 -5.42 -1.32
C ASN A 156 -21.18 -5.90 -1.34
N PHE A 157 -21.96 -5.76 -0.26
CA PHE A 157 -23.31 -6.33 -0.21
C PHE A 157 -24.23 -5.77 -1.31
N ALA A 158 -24.04 -4.52 -1.72
CA ALA A 158 -24.81 -3.92 -2.82
C ALA A 158 -24.45 -4.47 -4.21
N LEU A 159 -23.30 -5.15 -4.35
CA LEU A 159 -22.77 -5.68 -5.62
C LEU A 159 -22.91 -7.22 -5.74
N MET A 160 -23.48 -7.90 -4.74
CA MET A 160 -23.66 -9.36 -4.71
C MET A 160 -25.06 -9.83 -5.16
N ASN A 161 -25.74 -9.05 -6.02
CA ASN A 161 -26.99 -9.49 -6.66
C ASN A 161 -26.71 -10.20 -7.99
#